data_AF-A0A973ETG9-F1
#
_entry.id   AF-A0A973ETG9-F1
#
_cell.length_a   1.000
_cell.length_b   1.000
_cell.length_c   1.000
_cell.angle_alpha   90.00
_cell.angle_beta   90.00
_cell.angle_gamma   90.00
#
_symmetry.space_group_name_H-M   'P 1'
#
loop_
_entity.id
_entity.type
_entity.pdbx_description
1 polymer ?
#
loop_
_entity_poly.entity_id
_entity_poly.type
_entity_poly.pdbx_seq_one_letter_code
_entity_poly.pdbx_strand_id
1 'polypeptide(L)' 'MSVTFMYVLIFVVVVSVVVGVVLTRKRRSPRPPASTQGRATYSGPIRFTGPDGRDMKIIQKDDGTFDVVEEDKQG' A
#
# COMPACT_ATOMS: atom_id res chain seq x y z
N MET A 1 -33.64 -0.89 -39.84
CA MET A 1 -32.20 -0.84 -39.50
C MET A 1 -31.48 -1.85 -40.37
N SER A 2 -30.41 -1.46 -41.06
CA SER A 2 -29.64 -2.38 -41.90
C SER A 2 -28.79 -3.31 -41.04
N VAL A 3 -28.61 -4.56 -41.48
CA VAL A 3 -27.80 -5.56 -40.76
C VAL A 3 -26.37 -5.07 -40.55
N THR A 4 -25.85 -4.30 -41.51
CA THR A 4 -24.56 -3.60 -41.43
C THR A 4 -24.49 -2.62 -40.25
N PHE A 5 -25.55 -1.85 -40.02
CA PHE A 5 -25.62 -0.92 -38.88
C PHE A 5 -25.62 -1.67 -37.54
N MET A 6 -26.28 -2.83 -37.48
CA MET A 6 -26.29 -3.69 -36.30
C MET A 6 -24.88 -4.23 -35.98
N TYR A 7 -24.14 -4.70 -36.99
CA TYR A 7 -22.78 -5.21 -36.79
C TYR A 7 -21.80 -4.11 -36.36
N VAL A 8 -21.91 -2.91 -36.93
CA VAL A 8 -21.09 -1.76 -36.52
C VAL A 8 -21.38 -1.38 -35.07
N LEU A 9 -22.65 -1.37 -34.66
CA LEU A 9 -23.04 -1.03 -33.30
C LEU A 9 -22.55 -2.06 -32.28
N ILE A 10 -22.65 -3.36 -32.60
CA ILE A 10 -22.09 -4.44 -31.78
C ILE A 10 -20.57 -4.29 -31.65
N PHE A 11 -19.88 -4.00 -32.76
CA PHE A 11 -18.43 -3.83 -32.75
C PHE A 11 -17.99 -2.68 -31.83
N VAL A 12 -18.66 -1.51 -31.90
CA VAL A 12 -18.36 -0.36 -31.04
C VAL A 12 -18.59 -0.69 -29.56
N VAL A 13 -19.69 -1.39 -29.24
CA VAL A 13 -19.98 -1.82 -27.86
C VAL A 13 -18.90 -2.77 -27.34
N VAL A 14 -18.52 -3.79 -28.12
CA VAL A 14 -17.48 -4.76 -27.75
C VAL A 14 -16.14 -4.07 -27.50
N VAL A 15 -15.71 -3.19 -28.41
CA VAL A 15 -14.45 -2.44 -28.26
C VAL A 15 -14.48 -1.56 -27.02
N SER A 16 -15.60 -0.88 -26.76
CA SER A 16 -15.76 -0.02 -25.57
C SER A 16 -15.65 -0.81 -24.26
N VAL A 17 -16.28 -2.00 -24.20
CA VAL A 17 -16.19 -2.89 -23.04
C VAL A 17 -14.76 -3.39 -22.83
N VAL A 18 -14.08 -3.83 -23.90
CA VAL A 18 -12.69 -4.30 -23.82
C VAL A 18 -11.75 -3.20 -23.32
N VAL A 19 -11.88 -1.98 -23.86
CA VAL A 19 -11.09 -0.82 -23.42
C VAL A 19 -11.38 -0.49 -21.95
N GLY A 20 -12.65 -0.50 -21.52
CA GLY A 20 -13.03 -0.30 -20.13
C GLY A 20 -12.42 -1.35 -19.19
N VAL A 21 -12.40 -2.63 -19.58
CA VAL A 21 -11.80 -3.72 -18.79
C VAL A 21 -10.28 -3.58 -18.71
N VAL A 22 -9.61 -3.23 -19.82
CA VAL A 22 -8.15 -3.05 -19.84
C VAL A 22 -7.75 -1.84 -19.00
N LEU A 23 -8.47 -0.72 -19.10
CA LEU A 23 -8.21 0.48 -18.31
C LEU A 23 -8.49 0.25 -16.81
N THR A 24 -9.55 -0.48 -16.46
CA THR A 24 -9.83 -0.83 -15.06
C THR A 24 -8.84 -1.85 -14.52
N ARG A 25 -8.34 -2.80 -15.32
CA ARG A 25 -7.25 -3.70 -14.92
C ARG A 25 -5.92 -2.94 -14.70
N LYS A 26 -5.58 -1.98 -15.56
CA LYS A 26 -4.40 -1.12 -15.36
C LYS A 26 -4.54 -0.19 -14.15
N ARG A 27 -5.74 0.31 -13.86
CA ARG A 27 -6.04 1.11 -12.65
C ARG A 27 -6.18 0.27 -11.38
N ARG A 28 -6.33 -1.05 -11.51
CA ARG A 28 -6.16 -2.04 -10.45
C ARG A 28 -4.69 -2.48 -10.33
N SER A 29 -3.74 -1.57 -10.53
CA SER A 29 -2.55 -1.59 -9.66
C SER A 29 -3.06 -1.71 -8.23
N PRO A 30 -2.44 -2.56 -7.39
CA PRO A 30 -3.01 -2.99 -6.12
C PRO A 30 -3.48 -1.75 -5.38
N ARG A 31 -4.80 -1.60 -5.24
CA ARG A 31 -5.34 -0.69 -4.24
C ARG A 31 -4.65 -1.17 -2.96
N PRO A 32 -3.81 -0.35 -2.30
CA PRO A 32 -3.27 -0.74 -1.01
C PRO A 32 -4.49 -1.19 -0.22
N PRO A 33 -4.43 -2.34 0.48
CA PRO A 33 -5.55 -2.76 1.28
C PRO A 33 -5.98 -1.55 2.09
N ALA A 34 -7.28 -1.29 2.12
CA ALA A 34 -7.89 -0.31 3.00
C ALA A 34 -7.79 -0.77 4.47
N SER A 35 -6.65 -1.34 4.85
CA SER A 35 -6.19 -1.52 6.20
C SER A 35 -5.34 -0.31 6.54
N THR A 36 -5.93 0.58 7.34
CA THR A 36 -5.16 1.41 8.27
C THR A 36 -4.48 2.63 7.63
N GLN A 37 -5.28 3.54 7.07
CA GLN A 37 -4.91 4.96 7.17
C GLN A 37 -4.81 5.29 8.67
N GLY A 38 -3.60 5.41 9.19
CA GLY A 38 -3.36 5.93 10.53
C GLY A 38 -2.31 5.22 11.38
N ARG A 39 -1.56 4.24 10.88
CA ARG A 39 -0.31 3.84 11.54
C ARG A 39 0.75 3.73 10.48
N ALA A 40 1.64 4.71 10.44
CA ALA A 40 2.97 4.46 9.90
C ALA A 40 3.51 3.30 10.74
N THR A 41 3.35 2.07 10.25
CA THR A 41 4.06 0.92 10.78
C THR A 41 5.50 1.15 10.36
N TYR A 42 6.17 1.99 11.15
CA TYR A 42 7.58 2.25 11.04
C TYR A 42 8.25 0.90 11.33
N SER A 43 8.67 0.20 10.28
CA SER A 43 9.30 -1.12 10.35
C SER A 43 10.77 -1.05 10.78
N GLY A 44 11.21 0.13 11.24
CA GLY A 44 12.54 0.38 11.75
C GLY A 44 12.51 0.55 13.26
N PRO A 45 13.67 0.43 13.93
CA PRO A 45 13.74 0.75 15.34
C PRO A 45 13.56 2.26 15.56
N ILE A 46 12.65 2.64 16.47
CA ILE A 46 12.43 4.05 16.82
C ILE A 46 13.54 4.47 17.78
N ARG A 47 14.38 5.41 17.37
CA ARG A 47 15.44 6.00 18.18
C ARG A 47 14.95 7.31 18.80
N PHE A 48 15.19 7.50 20.09
CA PHE A 48 14.85 8.72 20.81
C PHE A 48 15.75 8.91 22.03
N THR A 49 15.94 10.16 22.45
CA THR A 49 16.71 10.46 23.67
C THR A 49 15.75 10.49 24.86
N GLY A 50 16.08 9.73 25.90
CA GLY A 50 15.33 9.68 27.15
C GLY A 50 15.43 10.97 27.97
N PRO A 51 14.54 11.17 28.97
CA PRO A 51 14.57 12.32 29.87
C PRO A 51 15.84 12.39 30.74
N ASP A 52 16.55 11.28 30.86
CA ASP A 52 17.85 11.08 31.49
C ASP A 52 19.04 11.31 30.54
N GLY A 53 18.78 11.72 29.29
CA GLY A 53 19.81 12.01 28.29
C GLY A 53 20.44 10.78 27.64
N ARG A 54 19.89 9.59 27.89
CA ARG A 54 20.37 8.32 27.30
C ARG A 54 19.72 8.07 25.95
N ASP A 55 20.48 7.53 25.01
CA ASP A 55 19.95 7.15 23.71
C ASP A 55 19.17 5.84 23.86
N MET A 56 17.89 5.86 23.49
CA MET A 56 16.98 4.72 23.63
C MET A 56 16.43 4.29 22.26
N LYS A 57 16.14 2.99 22.16
CA LYS A 57 15.70 2.33 20.94
C LYS A 57 14.51 1.42 21.23
N ILE A 58 13.39 1.66 20.56
CA ILE A 58 12.23 0.76 20.57
C ILE A 58 12.36 -0.21 19.42
N ILE A 59 12.35 -1.51 19.71
CA ILE A 59 12.39 -2.59 18.73
C ILE A 59 11.05 -3.32 18.77
N GLN A 60 10.38 -3.40 17.62
CA GLN A 60 9.22 -4.26 17.46
C GLN A 60 9.71 -5.68 17.14
N LYS A 61 9.29 -6.65 17.95
CA LYS A 61 9.58 -8.07 17.75
C LYS A 61 8.61 -8.70 16.75
N ASP A 62 8.99 -9.85 16.21
CA ASP A 62 8.18 -10.62 15.26
C ASP A 62 6.87 -11.16 15.87
N ASP A 63 6.82 -11.29 17.20
CA ASP A 63 5.62 -11.67 17.96
C ASP A 63 4.64 -10.49 18.18
N GLY A 64 4.97 -9.30 17.68
CA GLY A 64 4.18 -8.08 17.82
C GLY A 64 4.37 -7.35 19.14
N THR A 65 5.25 -7.81 20.03
CA THR A 65 5.61 -7.10 21.26
C THR A 65 6.67 -6.02 21.01
N PHE A 66 6.81 -5.08 21.94
CA PHE A 66 7.78 -3.98 21.87
C PHE A 66 8.74 -4.06 23.04
N ASP A 67 10.03 -4.02 22.76
CA ASP A 67 11.09 -3.85 23.77
C ASP A 67 11.73 -2.48 23.63
N VAL A 68 12.13 -1.90 24.77
CA VAL A 68 12.92 -0.68 24.84
C VAL A 68 14.32 -1.05 25.31
N VAL A 69 15.32 -0.66 24.53
CA VAL A 69 16.74 -0.96 24.77
C VAL A 69 17.52 0.34 24.80
N GLU A 70 18.44 0.50 25.75
CA GLU A 70 19.41 1.60 25.77
C GLU A 70 20.48 1.34 24.69
N GLU A 71 20.67 2.29 23.78
CA GLU A 71 21.70 2.21 22.74
C GLU A 71 23.02 2.69 23.36
N ASP A 72 23.76 1.76 23.95
CA ASP A 72 25.14 2.00 24.35
C ASP A 72 25.92 2.44 23.10
N LYS A 73 26.46 3.65 23.12
CA LYS A 73 27.43 4.10 22.13
C LYS A 73 28.69 3.24 22.26
N GLN A 74 28.69 2.05 21.65
CA GLN A 74 29.93 1.36 21.32
C GLN A 74 30.61 2.22 20.25
N GLY A 75 31.66 2.92 20.70
CA GLY A 75 32.62 3.62 19.83
C GLY A 75 33.45 2.66 19.00
#